data_AF-A0A267MNR9-F1
#
_entry.id   AF-A0A267MNR9-F1
#
_cell.length_a   1.000
_cell.length_b   1.000
_cell.length_c   1.000
_cell.angle_alpha   90.00
_cell.angle_beta   90.00
_cell.angle_gamma   90.00
#
_symmetry.space_group_name_H-M   'P 1'
#
loop_
_entity.id
_entity.type
_entity.pdbx_description
1 polymer ?
#
loop_
_entity_poly.entity_id
_entity_poly.type
_entity_poly.pdbx_seq_one_letter_code
_entity_poly.pdbx_strand_id
1 'polypeptide(L)'
;MPKGITKEHLITTTLMVVWLVICTVILTKLHIHDKWPAFLAVIFFFNVHFDTSSLKTIFGAGAMGLSIGYTMPIILSVLAPIVGGEIAFYMLIGIVLFVIIGLGPIARFLFNPVTFTYALLALLHLKEVPAHTFQWLGIHFLGGALCISGIYGIVRMMNKNGVHDGEATH
;
A
#
# COMPACT_ATOMS: atom_id res chain seq x y z
N MET A 1 -22.62 -22.64 -13.09
CA MET A 1 -22.11 -23.09 -11.78
C MET A 1 -20.74 -22.47 -11.58
N PRO A 2 -20.44 -21.80 -10.44
CA PRO A 2 -19.07 -21.42 -10.16
C PRO A 2 -18.21 -22.70 -10.12
N LYS A 3 -17.09 -22.70 -10.86
CA LYS A 3 -16.07 -23.76 -10.73
C LYS A 3 -15.66 -23.81 -9.25
N GLY A 4 -15.67 -24.99 -8.65
CA GLY A 4 -15.24 -25.18 -7.26
C GLY A 4 -13.77 -24.77 -7.07
N ILE A 5 -13.34 -24.57 -5.82
CA ILE A 5 -11.93 -24.27 -5.50
C ILE A 5 -11.05 -25.40 -6.03
N THR A 6 -10.10 -25.06 -6.92
CA THR A 6 -9.15 -26.03 -7.48
C THR A 6 -8.02 -26.32 -6.48
N LYS A 7 -7.44 -27.52 -6.57
CA LYS A 7 -6.25 -27.89 -5.76
C LYS A 7 -5.10 -26.92 -6.00
N GLU A 8 -4.95 -26.48 -7.24
CA GLU A 8 -3.93 -25.54 -7.70
C GLU A 8 -4.10 -24.15 -7.08
N HIS A 9 -5.33 -23.63 -7.07
CA HIS A 9 -5.69 -22.40 -6.37
C HIS A 9 -5.38 -22.50 -4.87
N LEU A 10 -5.72 -23.62 -4.23
CA LEU A 10 -5.46 -23.82 -2.80
C LEU A 10 -3.96 -23.86 -2.48
N ILE A 11 -3.15 -24.57 -3.30
CA ILE A 11 -1.69 -24.64 -3.11
C ILE A 11 -1.07 -23.26 -3.30
N THR A 12 -1.40 -22.56 -4.38
CA THR A 12 -0.87 -21.22 -4.67
C THR A 12 -1.18 -20.24 -3.54
N THR A 13 -2.43 -20.22 -3.09
CA THR A 13 -2.89 -19.38 -1.98
C THR A 13 -2.14 -19.72 -0.69
N THR A 14 -1.97 -21.01 -0.38
CA THR A 14 -1.24 -21.47 0.81
C THR A 14 0.21 -20.99 0.79
N LEU A 15 0.90 -21.15 -0.34
CA LEU A 15 2.30 -20.70 -0.48
C LEU A 15 2.42 -19.18 -0.32
N MET A 16 1.50 -18.41 -0.89
CA MET A 16 1.49 -16.95 -0.72
C MET A 16 1.27 -16.53 0.73
N VAL A 17 0.35 -17.19 1.45
CA VAL A 17 0.12 -16.95 2.88
C VAL A 17 1.37 -17.27 3.69
N VAL A 18 1.99 -18.43 3.44
CA VAL A 18 3.24 -18.83 4.10
C VAL A 18 4.33 -17.79 3.85
N TRP A 19 4.47 -17.32 2.61
CA TRP A 19 5.44 -16.28 2.28
C TRP A 19 5.18 -14.96 3.02
N LEU A 20 3.93 -14.51 3.09
CA LEU A 20 3.58 -13.29 3.84
C LEU A 20 3.84 -13.43 5.34
N VAL A 21 3.62 -14.61 5.92
CA VAL A 21 4.01 -14.90 7.31
C VAL A 21 5.53 -14.82 7.46
N ILE A 22 6.31 -15.38 6.53
CA ILE A 22 7.78 -15.28 6.52
C ILE A 22 8.22 -13.81 6.47
N CYS A 23 7.65 -13.00 5.57
CA CYS A 23 7.94 -11.57 5.50
C CYS A 23 7.62 -10.85 6.83
N THR A 24 6.50 -11.21 7.47
CA THR A 24 6.12 -10.67 8.78
C THR A 24 7.17 -10.99 9.84
N VAL A 25 7.67 -12.24 9.87
CA VAL A 25 8.72 -12.68 10.78
C VAL A 25 10.01 -11.94 10.52
N ILE A 26 10.43 -11.79 9.25
CA ILE A 26 11.63 -11.03 8.87
C ILE A 26 11.54 -9.60 9.38
N LEU A 27 10.45 -8.88 9.09
CA LEU A 27 10.26 -7.49 9.56
C LEU A 27 10.28 -7.42 11.10
N THR A 28 9.70 -8.40 11.79
CA THR A 28 9.75 -8.47 13.25
C THR A 28 11.18 -8.63 13.78
N LYS A 29 11.99 -9.49 13.14
CA LYS A 29 13.39 -9.72 13.53
C LYS A 29 14.28 -8.51 13.26
N LEU A 30 13.89 -7.65 12.33
CA LEU A 30 14.52 -6.35 12.09
C LEU A 30 14.06 -5.25 13.06
N HIS A 31 13.28 -5.59 14.10
CA HIS A 31 12.69 -4.64 15.05
C HIS A 31 11.81 -3.57 14.37
N ILE A 32 11.22 -3.91 13.22
CA ILE A 32 10.26 -3.06 12.53
C ILE A 32 8.87 -3.35 13.10
N HIS A 33 8.32 -2.38 13.82
CA HIS A 33 7.00 -2.48 14.43
C HIS A 33 5.88 -2.06 13.46
N ASP A 34 6.08 -0.99 12.68
CA ASP A 34 5.07 -0.45 11.76
C ASP A 34 5.15 -1.05 10.36
N LYS A 35 4.68 -2.28 10.23
CA LYS A 35 4.78 -3.05 8.98
C LYS A 35 3.71 -2.70 7.95
N TRP A 36 2.71 -1.91 8.34
CA TRP A 36 1.53 -1.61 7.53
C TRP A 36 1.85 -1.07 6.11
N PRO A 37 2.91 -0.28 5.86
CA PRO A 37 3.18 0.20 4.50
C PRO A 37 3.51 -0.94 3.53
N ALA A 38 4.29 -1.93 3.98
CA ALA A 38 4.60 -3.11 3.18
C ALA A 38 3.34 -3.93 2.86
N PHE A 39 2.44 -4.10 3.83
CA PHE A 39 1.20 -4.85 3.62
C PHE A 39 0.22 -4.11 2.72
N LEU A 40 0.12 -2.79 2.81
CA LEU A 40 -0.69 -2.03 1.85
C LEU A 40 -0.17 -2.19 0.43
N ALA A 41 1.14 -2.17 0.21
CA ALA A 41 1.72 -2.40 -1.11
C ALA A 41 1.31 -3.78 -1.66
N VAL A 42 1.31 -4.82 -0.82
CA VAL A 42 0.84 -6.17 -1.16
C VAL A 42 -0.66 -6.18 -1.49
N ILE A 43 -1.49 -5.53 -0.67
CA ILE A 43 -2.94 -5.46 -0.88
C ILE A 43 -3.24 -4.83 -2.25
N PHE A 44 -2.57 -3.72 -2.58
CA PHE A 44 -2.76 -3.08 -3.88
C PHE A 44 -2.21 -3.92 -5.03
N PHE A 45 -1.15 -4.70 -4.81
CA PHE A 45 -0.66 -5.65 -5.81
C PHE A 45 -1.66 -6.78 -6.09
N PHE A 46 -2.37 -7.27 -5.07
CA PHE A 46 -3.48 -8.22 -5.25
C PHE A 46 -4.66 -7.58 -5.99
N ASN A 47 -4.97 -6.33 -5.68
CA ASN A 47 -6.07 -5.61 -6.31
C ASN A 47 -5.85 -5.39 -7.83
N VAL A 48 -4.59 -5.31 -8.28
CA VAL A 48 -4.25 -5.26 -9.70
C VAL A 48 -3.94 -6.63 -10.29
N HIS A 49 -4.40 -7.71 -9.64
CA HIS A 49 -4.25 -9.09 -10.10
C HIS A 49 -2.80 -9.48 -10.45
N PHE A 50 -1.86 -9.08 -9.59
CA PHE A 50 -0.44 -9.38 -9.75
C PHE A 50 0.23 -8.72 -10.97
N ASP A 51 -0.38 -7.67 -11.55
CA ASP A 51 0.21 -6.93 -12.65
C ASP A 51 1.48 -6.15 -12.22
N THR A 52 2.62 -6.60 -12.72
CA THR A 52 3.92 -5.96 -12.45
C THR A 52 4.09 -4.58 -13.10
N SER A 53 3.31 -4.26 -14.15
CA SER A 53 3.37 -2.94 -14.78
C SER A 53 2.86 -1.84 -13.85
N SER A 54 1.94 -2.21 -12.95
CA SER A 54 1.33 -1.34 -11.94
C SER A 54 2.23 -1.06 -10.73
N LEU A 55 3.39 -1.73 -10.58
CA LEU A 55 4.28 -1.53 -9.43
C LEU A 55 4.76 -0.09 -9.29
N LYS A 56 5.07 0.58 -10.41
CA LYS A 56 5.47 1.99 -10.39
C LYS A 56 4.39 2.87 -9.78
N THR A 57 3.13 2.60 -10.11
CA THR A 57 1.97 3.30 -9.56
C THR A 57 1.78 2.97 -8.08
N ILE A 58 1.85 1.70 -7.68
CA ILE A 58 1.67 1.28 -6.27
C ILE A 58 2.73 1.93 -5.38
N PHE A 59 4.01 1.79 -5.76
CA PHE A 59 5.10 2.35 -4.95
C PHE A 59 5.11 3.87 -4.99
N GLY A 60 4.96 4.47 -6.18
CA GLY A 60 4.94 5.93 -6.35
C GLY A 60 3.79 6.60 -5.61
N ALA A 61 2.57 6.08 -5.76
CA ALA A 61 1.38 6.60 -5.09
C ALA A 61 1.45 6.39 -3.57
N GLY A 62 1.92 5.23 -3.10
CA GLY A 62 2.11 5.01 -1.66
C GLY A 62 3.14 5.95 -1.03
N ALA A 63 4.27 6.19 -1.72
CA ALA A 63 5.26 7.16 -1.28
C ALA A 63 4.72 8.60 -1.29
N MET A 64 3.91 8.96 -2.29
CA MET A 64 3.21 10.24 -2.33
C MET A 64 2.24 10.37 -1.15
N GLY A 65 1.47 9.33 -0.84
CA GLY A 65 0.55 9.33 0.29
C GLY A 65 1.25 9.50 1.64
N LEU A 66 2.38 8.82 1.85
CA LEU A 66 3.24 9.02 3.02
C LEU A 66 3.83 10.44 3.08
N SER A 67 4.21 11.00 1.93
CA SER A 67 4.73 12.37 1.85
C SER A 67 3.66 13.42 2.17
N ILE A 68 2.43 13.22 1.70
CA ILE A 68 1.28 14.02 2.11
C ILE A 68 1.02 13.86 3.61
N GLY A 69 1.08 12.62 4.12
CA GLY A 69 0.99 12.33 5.56
C GLY A 69 1.99 13.13 6.39
N TYR A 70 3.25 13.19 5.95
CA TYR A 70 4.32 13.94 6.60
C TYR A 70 4.02 15.43 6.77
N THR A 71 3.31 16.05 5.81
CA THR A 71 2.99 17.48 5.88
C THR A 71 1.77 17.78 6.74
N MET A 72 0.96 16.78 7.09
CA MET A 72 -0.28 16.98 7.85
C MET A 72 -0.06 17.62 9.23
N PRO A 73 0.89 17.16 10.08
CA PRO A 73 1.14 17.82 11.37
C PRO A 73 1.60 19.28 11.20
N ILE A 74 2.35 19.58 10.14
CA ILE A 74 2.82 20.93 9.83
C ILE A 74 1.62 21.83 9.50
N ILE A 75 0.74 21.37 8.61
CA ILE A 75 -0.49 22.09 8.25
C ILE A 75 -1.35 22.33 9.49
N LEU A 76 -1.54 21.32 10.36
CA LEU A 76 -2.30 21.47 11.60
C LEU A 76 -1.65 22.47 12.56
N SER A 77 -0.33 22.48 12.68
CA SER A 77 0.39 23.42 13.55
C SER A 77 0.19 24.89 13.14
N VAL A 78 -0.06 25.13 11.85
CA VAL A 78 -0.33 26.47 11.29
C VAL A 78 -1.81 26.82 11.38
N LEU A 79 -2.71 25.88 11.08
CA LEU A 79 -4.15 26.13 11.03
C LEU A 79 -4.77 26.21 12.43
N ALA A 80 -4.43 25.28 13.33
CA ALA A 80 -5.10 25.16 14.63
C ALA A 80 -5.07 26.45 15.48
N PRO A 81 -3.97 27.24 15.51
CA PRO A 81 -3.94 28.53 16.21
C PRO A 81 -4.87 29.60 15.62
N ILE A 82 -5.24 29.49 14.35
CA ILE A 82 -6.03 30.50 13.62
C ILE A 82 -7.53 30.21 13.74
N VAL A 83 -7.92 28.94 13.58
CA VAL A 83 -9.33 28.54 13.40
C VAL A 83 -9.82 27.55 14.45
N GLY A 84 -8.97 27.17 15.41
CA GLY A 84 -9.26 26.13 16.39
C GLY A 84 -8.94 24.72 15.87
N GLY A 85 -8.61 23.81 16.79
CA GLY A 85 -8.09 22.48 16.44
C GLY A 85 -9.05 21.60 15.65
N GLU A 86 -10.34 21.61 16.01
CA GLU A 86 -11.35 20.78 15.34
C GLU A 86 -11.59 21.26 13.90
N ILE A 87 -11.80 22.57 13.70
CA ILE A 87 -12.03 23.12 12.37
C ILE A 87 -10.77 22.95 11.49
N ALA A 88 -9.57 23.14 12.06
CA ALA A 88 -8.32 22.90 11.36
C ALA A 88 -8.19 21.45 10.87
N PHE A 89 -8.66 20.47 11.65
CA PHE A 89 -8.67 19.07 11.25
C PHE A 89 -9.62 18.80 10.07
N TYR A 90 -10.84 19.34 10.07
CA TYR A 90 -11.74 19.21 8.93
C TYR A 90 -11.20 19.91 7.68
N MET A 91 -10.58 21.09 7.84
CA MET A 91 -9.90 21.77 6.73
C MET A 91 -8.76 20.94 6.16
N LEU A 92 -7.93 20.33 7.02
CA LEU A 92 -6.86 19.42 6.57
C LEU A 92 -7.43 18.29 5.70
N ILE A 93 -8.49 17.62 6.15
CA ILE A 93 -9.14 16.55 5.39
C ILE A 93 -9.59 17.09 4.02
N GLY A 94 -10.26 18.24 4.01
CA GLY A 94 -10.70 18.91 2.78
C GLY A 94 -9.55 19.21 1.82
N ILE A 95 -8.44 19.77 2.33
CA ILE A 95 -7.24 20.08 1.55
C ILE A 95 -6.63 18.81 0.96
N VAL A 96 -6.44 17.77 1.76
CA VAL A 96 -5.83 16.50 1.31
C VAL A 96 -6.69 15.84 0.23
N LEU A 97 -8.00 15.77 0.43
CA LEU A 97 -8.93 15.24 -0.57
C LEU A 97 -8.94 16.09 -1.83
N PHE A 98 -8.96 17.41 -1.70
CA PHE A 98 -8.93 18.32 -2.84
C PHE A 98 -7.66 18.13 -3.68
N VAL A 99 -6.50 18.02 -3.04
CA VAL A 99 -5.22 17.77 -3.73
C VAL A 99 -5.25 16.42 -4.46
N ILE A 100 -5.64 15.35 -3.77
CA ILE A 100 -5.61 13.99 -4.37
C ILE A 100 -6.63 13.85 -5.49
N ILE A 101 -7.87 14.30 -5.28
CA ILE A 101 -8.94 14.20 -6.27
C ILE A 101 -8.68 15.17 -7.43
N GLY A 102 -8.31 16.42 -7.11
CA GLY A 102 -8.09 17.49 -8.10
C GLY A 102 -6.88 17.24 -8.99
N LEU A 103 -5.79 16.68 -8.47
CA LEU A 103 -4.61 16.32 -9.28
C LEU A 103 -4.71 14.94 -9.93
N GLY A 104 -5.70 14.13 -9.57
CA GLY A 104 -5.91 12.77 -10.12
C GLY A 104 -6.00 12.70 -11.65
N PRO A 105 -6.66 13.65 -12.34
CA PRO A 105 -6.66 13.70 -13.81
C PRO A 105 -5.30 14.06 -14.42
N ILE A 106 -4.46 14.83 -13.71
CA ILE A 106 -3.20 15.37 -14.21
C ILE A 106 -2.05 14.38 -13.99
N ALA A 107 -1.98 13.77 -12.80
CA ALA A 107 -0.90 12.88 -12.40
C ALA A 107 -1.46 11.63 -11.68
N ARG A 108 -2.33 10.89 -12.40
CA ARG A 108 -3.01 9.69 -11.90
C ARG A 108 -2.07 8.62 -11.32
N PHE A 109 -0.83 8.57 -11.80
CA PHE A 109 0.17 7.63 -11.27
C PHE A 109 0.62 7.96 -9.83
N LEU A 110 0.43 9.20 -9.36
CA LEU A 110 0.77 9.66 -8.00
C LEU A 110 -0.44 10.05 -7.16
N PHE A 111 -1.56 10.43 -7.77
CA PHE A 111 -2.77 10.89 -7.08
C PHE A 111 -3.94 9.99 -7.45
N ASN A 112 -4.16 8.97 -6.63
CA ASN A 112 -5.19 7.95 -6.85
C ASN A 112 -5.61 7.34 -5.48
N PRO A 113 -6.53 6.35 -5.46
CA PRO A 113 -6.97 5.73 -4.21
C PRO A 113 -5.85 5.10 -3.36
N VAL A 114 -4.74 4.66 -3.97
CA VAL A 114 -3.55 4.20 -3.23
C VAL A 114 -2.99 5.37 -2.41
N THR A 115 -2.73 6.51 -3.04
CA THR A 115 -2.25 7.74 -2.37
C THR A 115 -3.13 8.12 -1.19
N PHE A 116 -4.45 8.13 -1.42
CA PHE A 116 -5.42 8.44 -0.38
C PHE A 116 -5.34 7.47 0.79
N THR A 117 -5.22 6.17 0.51
CA THR A 117 -5.16 5.14 1.56
C THR A 117 -3.92 5.31 2.44
N TYR A 118 -2.74 5.57 1.86
CA TYR A 118 -1.53 5.83 2.64
C TYR A 118 -1.60 7.13 3.42
N ALA A 119 -2.13 8.20 2.81
CA ALA A 119 -2.33 9.48 3.49
C ALA A 119 -3.31 9.35 4.66
N LEU A 120 -4.40 8.58 4.50
CA LEU A 120 -5.38 8.30 5.55
C LEU A 120 -4.75 7.51 6.70
N LEU A 121 -3.97 6.47 6.41
CA LEU A 121 -3.29 5.70 7.44
C LEU A 121 -2.24 6.53 8.18
N ALA A 122 -1.53 7.43 7.49
CA ALA A 122 -0.65 8.39 8.14
C ALA A 122 -1.44 9.38 9.02
N LEU A 123 -2.61 9.84 8.58
CA LEU A 123 -3.51 10.70 9.36
C LEU A 123 -3.96 10.01 10.66
N LEU A 124 -4.24 8.70 10.62
CA LEU A 124 -4.62 7.93 11.82
C LEU A 124 -3.47 7.79 12.82
N HIS A 125 -2.23 7.97 12.39
CA HIS A 125 -1.01 7.88 13.19
C HIS A 125 -0.28 9.24 13.24
N LEU A 126 -1.05 10.33 13.34
CA LEU A 126 -0.53 11.70 13.29
C LEU A 126 0.58 11.98 14.32
N LYS A 127 0.57 11.31 15.47
CA LYS A 127 1.57 11.51 16.53
C LYS A 127 2.90 10.86 16.17
N GLU A 128 2.87 9.77 15.42
CA GLU A 128 4.01 8.96 15.03
C GLU A 128 4.66 9.46 13.73
N VAL A 129 3.87 10.12 12.86
CA VAL A 129 4.30 10.68 11.56
C VAL A 129 5.68 11.36 11.62
N PRO A 130 5.97 12.33 12.52
CA PRO A 130 7.23 13.06 12.49
C PRO A 130 8.47 12.17 12.69
N ALA A 131 8.35 11.12 13.51
CA ALA A 131 9.46 10.24 13.84
C ALA A 131 9.52 9.00 12.94
N HIS A 132 8.39 8.56 12.38
CA HIS A 132 8.29 7.26 11.72
C HIS A 132 8.19 7.33 10.19
N THR A 133 7.90 8.51 9.59
CA THR A 133 7.62 8.57 8.13
C THR A 133 8.75 8.04 7.26
N PHE A 134 10.00 8.36 7.56
CA PHE A 134 11.14 7.85 6.79
C PHE A 134 11.30 6.34 6.91
N GLN A 135 11.06 5.80 8.11
CA GLN A 135 11.00 4.35 8.31
C GLN A 135 9.85 3.74 7.51
N TRP A 136 8.66 4.35 7.53
CA TRP A 136 7.51 3.89 6.74
C TRP A 136 7.79 3.90 5.24
N LEU A 137 8.49 4.90 4.72
CA LEU A 137 8.96 4.92 3.32
C LEU A 137 9.91 3.74 3.06
N GLY A 138 10.89 3.51 3.94
CA GLY A 138 11.81 2.37 3.82
C GLY A 138 11.07 1.03 3.82
N ILE A 139 10.07 0.86 4.69
CA ILE A 139 9.25 -0.36 4.78
C ILE A 139 8.35 -0.51 3.57
N HIS A 140 7.77 0.59 3.08
CA HIS A 140 6.97 0.62 1.88
C HIS A 140 7.78 0.09 0.71
N PHE A 141 8.95 0.68 0.42
CA PHE A 141 9.79 0.25 -0.70
C PHE A 141 10.43 -1.11 -0.49
N LEU A 142 11.21 -1.30 0.59
CA LEU A 142 12.01 -2.51 0.78
C LEU A 142 11.17 -3.68 1.27
N GLY A 143 10.34 -3.44 2.29
CA GLY A 143 9.44 -4.47 2.83
C GLY A 143 8.38 -4.87 1.81
N GLY A 144 7.76 -3.88 1.15
CA GLY A 144 6.79 -4.14 0.08
C GLY A 144 7.41 -4.90 -1.10
N ALA A 145 8.59 -4.49 -1.58
CA ALA A 145 9.27 -5.20 -2.67
C ALA A 145 9.67 -6.63 -2.30
N LEU A 146 10.13 -6.87 -1.07
CA LEU A 146 10.42 -8.22 -0.57
C LEU A 146 9.16 -9.10 -0.60
N CYS A 147 8.04 -8.60 -0.07
CA CYS A 147 6.80 -9.36 -0.03
C CYS A 147 6.29 -9.66 -1.45
N ILE A 148 6.21 -8.62 -2.29
CA ILE A 148 5.68 -8.71 -3.66
C ILE A 148 6.55 -9.61 -4.54
N SER A 149 7.88 -9.53 -4.44
CA SER A 149 8.79 -10.35 -5.26
C SER A 149 8.63 -11.84 -5.00
N GLY A 150 8.48 -12.27 -3.74
CA GLY A 150 8.23 -13.67 -3.44
C GLY A 150 6.84 -14.15 -3.86
N ILE A 151 5.79 -13.32 -3.70
CA ILE A 151 4.47 -13.60 -4.26
C ILE A 151 4.55 -13.81 -5.77
N TYR A 152 5.17 -12.86 -6.48
CA TYR A 152 5.32 -12.92 -7.93
C TYR A 152 6.11 -14.17 -8.35
N GLY A 153 7.15 -14.55 -7.61
CA GLY A 153 7.88 -15.80 -7.80
C GLY A 153 6.99 -17.03 -7.68
N ILE A 154 6.15 -17.12 -6.64
CA ILE A 154 5.22 -18.23 -6.43
C ILE A 154 4.23 -18.35 -7.60
N VAL A 155 3.58 -17.25 -7.96
CA VAL A 155 2.60 -17.22 -9.07
C VAL A 155 3.28 -17.63 -10.38
N ARG A 156 4.48 -17.11 -10.66
CA ARG A 156 5.21 -17.44 -11.89
C ARG A 156 5.66 -18.90 -11.95
N MET A 157 6.05 -19.51 -10.83
CA MET A 157 6.41 -20.93 -10.76
C MET A 157 5.21 -21.83 -11.03
N MET A 158 4.06 -21.51 -10.46
CA MET A 158 2.82 -22.27 -10.69
C MET A 158 2.40 -22.18 -12.17
N ASN A 159 2.42 -20.99 -12.76
CA ASN A 159 2.07 -20.80 -14.18
C ASN A 159 3.04 -21.53 -15.14
N LYS A 160 4.33 -21.65 -14.80
CA LYS A 160 5.32 -22.38 -15.61
C LYS A 160 5.15 -23.90 -15.56
N ASN A 161 4.58 -24.43 -14.50
CA ASN A 161 4.46 -25.88 -14.28
C ASN A 161 3.21 -26.48 -14.95
N GLY A 162 2.56 -25.78 -15.90
CA GLY A 162 1.41 -26.32 -16.64
C GLY A 162 0.14 -26.47 -15.82
N VAL A 163 0.07 -25.76 -14.69
CA VAL A 163 -1.14 -25.53 -13.88
C VAL A 163 -2.03 -24.56 -14.68
N HIS A 164 -2.60 -25.08 -15.76
CA HIS A 164 -3.57 -24.39 -16.59
C HIS A 164 -4.94 -24.47 -15.91
N ASP A 165 -5.17 -23.58 -14.94
CA ASP A 165 -6.53 -23.10 -14.79
C ASP A 165 -6.79 -22.18 -16.00
N GLY A 166 -7.43 -22.78 -17.01
CA GLY A 166 -7.81 -22.09 -18.23
C GLY A 166 -8.70 -20.89 -17.91
N GLU A 167 -8.19 -19.71 -18.19
CA GLU A 167 -8.95 -18.52 -18.62
C GLU A 167 -7.96 -17.39 -18.96
N ALA A 168 -7.44 -17.43 -20.17
CA ALA A 168 -7.10 -16.23 -20.93
C ALA A 168 -8.24 -15.96 -21.91
N THR A 169 -9.41 -15.56 -21.41
CA THR A 169 -10.48 -14.95 -22.20
C THR A 169 -11.45 -14.24 -21.25
N HIS A 170 -11.30 -12.92 -21.10
CA HIS A 170 -12.33 -11.91 -21.33
C HIS A 170 -11.73 -10.50 -21.13
#